data_AF-A0A4U6TK08-F1
#
_entry.id   AF-A0A4U6TK08-F1
#
_cell.length_a   1.000
_cell.length_b   1.000
_cell.length_c   1.000
_cell.angle_alpha   90.00
_cell.angle_beta   90.00
_cell.angle_gamma   90.00
#
_symmetry.space_group_name_H-M   'P 1'
#
loop_
_entity.id
_entity.type
_entity.pdbx_description
1 polymer ?
#
loop_
_entity_poly.entity_id
_entity_poly.type
_entity_poly.pdbx_seq_one_letter_code
_entity_poly.pdbx_strand_id
1 'polypeptide(L)'
;MATPPRCCPHNGVGTKGGEECTSQSAPETMTFLEADGDTDSTSELHIPPSNNNHPSIKDQLLALLQLLRQGTSLLLENVEPIQRLFRQIRTHLTNELMASLTPTGLIESHYSEVQRAKKSIVDRCQANAQLDTVKLKAKELMLELDRVNKAIAKAQGWLNDYPIAIQEKKKELAASINQVRHQHRQINDIPGSDEQDMQLIADVDQICLRVVEAIEKFL
;
A
#
# COMPACT_ATOMS: atom_id res chain seq x y z
N MET A 1 -13.90 -25.80 -4.04
CA MET A 1 -12.46 -25.96 -4.33
C MET A 1 -11.77 -24.65 -3.99
N ALA A 2 -11.09 -24.60 -2.84
CA ALA A 2 -10.21 -23.49 -2.48
C ALA A 2 -9.13 -24.06 -1.56
N THR A 3 -7.94 -24.27 -2.10
CA THR A 3 -6.75 -24.70 -1.36
C THR A 3 -6.16 -23.51 -0.60
N PRO A 4 -5.83 -23.64 0.69
CA PRO A 4 -5.08 -22.61 1.40
C PRO A 4 -3.58 -22.66 1.03
N PRO A 5 -2.86 -21.53 1.11
CA PRO A 5 -1.47 -21.44 0.69
C PRO A 5 -0.55 -22.12 1.72
N ARG A 6 0.31 -23.01 1.24
CA ARG A 6 1.40 -23.60 2.02
C ARG A 6 2.54 -22.60 2.14
N CYS A 7 2.80 -22.09 3.34
CA CYS A 7 4.06 -21.41 3.63
C CYS A 7 5.16 -22.46 3.85
N CYS A 8 6.19 -22.42 3.00
CA CYS A 8 7.40 -23.23 3.14
C CYS A 8 8.24 -22.80 4.37
N PRO A 9 9.00 -23.71 4.99
CA PRO A 9 9.89 -23.36 6.10
C PRO A 9 11.30 -23.02 5.59
N HIS A 10 11.90 -21.98 6.14
CA HIS A 10 13.35 -21.80 6.09
C HIS A 10 13.94 -21.38 7.44
N ASN A 11 15.10 -21.99 7.69
CA ASN A 11 15.94 -21.91 8.87
C ASN A 11 16.49 -20.50 9.10
N GLY A 12 16.68 -20.11 10.36
CA GLY A 12 17.38 -18.88 10.74
C GLY A 12 17.72 -18.85 12.23
N VAL A 13 19.01 -18.68 12.51
CA VAL A 13 19.73 -18.84 13.78
C VAL A 13 19.83 -17.53 14.58
N GLY A 14 19.83 -17.64 15.92
CA GLY A 14 20.45 -16.71 16.91
C GLY A 14 19.60 -15.51 17.36
N THR A 15 19.77 -14.88 18.52
CA THR A 15 20.60 -15.09 19.74
C THR A 15 20.07 -14.15 20.85
N LYS A 16 20.08 -14.64 22.10
CA LYS A 16 20.21 -14.01 23.45
C LYS A 16 19.78 -12.55 23.77
N GLY A 17 19.21 -12.45 24.99
CA GLY A 17 19.28 -11.32 25.94
C GLY A 17 17.91 -10.66 26.17
N GLY A 18 17.39 -10.39 27.37
CA GLY A 18 17.83 -10.49 28.76
C GLY A 18 16.74 -9.89 29.67
N GLU A 19 16.85 -10.14 30.97
CA GLU A 19 16.33 -9.34 32.11
C GLU A 19 14.82 -9.39 32.48
N GLU A 20 14.54 -10.31 33.41
CA GLU A 20 14.09 -10.07 34.80
C GLU A 20 13.47 -8.71 35.19
N CYS A 21 12.28 -8.75 35.78
CA CYS A 21 11.95 -7.88 36.92
C CYS A 21 10.78 -8.46 37.75
N THR A 22 11.13 -8.88 38.95
CA THR A 22 10.27 -9.34 40.05
C THR A 22 9.56 -8.16 40.69
N SER A 23 8.30 -8.31 41.10
CA SER A 23 7.74 -7.58 42.24
C SER A 23 6.59 -8.35 42.88
N GLN A 24 6.83 -8.73 44.13
CA GLN A 24 5.85 -9.14 45.14
C GLN A 24 4.97 -7.95 45.55
N SER A 25 3.73 -8.20 45.97
CA SER A 25 3.19 -7.52 47.16
C SER A 25 2.02 -8.31 47.79
N ALA A 26 1.89 -8.08 49.09
CA ALA A 26 1.30 -8.86 50.19
C ALA A 26 -0.24 -8.74 50.36
N PRO A 27 -0.84 -9.43 51.36
CA PRO A 27 -2.27 -9.75 51.45
C PRO A 27 -3.05 -8.91 52.49
N GLU A 28 -4.38 -9.02 52.48
CA GLU A 28 -5.29 -8.52 53.54
C GLU A 28 -6.30 -9.65 53.87
N THR A 29 -6.34 -10.25 55.07
CA THR A 29 -6.78 -9.80 56.41
C THR A 29 -8.30 -9.93 56.64
N MET A 30 -8.65 -11.02 57.36
CA MET A 30 -9.64 -11.21 58.44
C MET A 30 -10.83 -10.25 58.58
N THR A 31 -12.04 -10.79 58.79
CA THR A 31 -13.02 -10.47 59.88
C THR A 31 -14.22 -11.44 59.75
N PHE A 32 -14.38 -12.45 60.62
CA PHE A 32 -15.24 -12.50 61.82
C PHE A 32 -16.73 -12.17 61.59
N LEU A 33 -17.62 -13.15 61.78
CA LEU A 33 -18.85 -13.02 62.55
C LEU A 33 -19.25 -14.41 63.08
N GLU A 34 -19.03 -14.60 64.38
CA GLU A 34 -19.71 -15.61 65.21
C GLU A 34 -21.18 -15.18 65.40
N ALA A 35 -22.08 -16.16 65.39
CA ALA A 35 -23.43 -16.01 65.90
C ALA A 35 -23.79 -17.30 66.64
N ASP A 36 -23.77 -17.21 67.97
CA ASP A 36 -24.29 -18.20 68.89
C ASP A 36 -25.82 -18.31 68.76
N GLY A 37 -26.32 -19.53 68.92
CA GLY A 37 -27.74 -19.84 68.94
C GLY A 37 -27.98 -21.30 69.32
N ASP A 38 -27.81 -21.63 70.60
CA ASP A 38 -28.32 -22.85 71.21
C ASP A 38 -29.84 -22.78 71.34
N THR A 39 -30.56 -23.80 70.86
CA THR A 39 -31.69 -24.41 71.58
C THR A 39 -31.97 -25.82 71.03
N ASP A 40 -31.74 -26.77 71.93
CA ASP A 40 -32.34 -28.10 72.09
C ASP A 40 -33.63 -28.38 71.29
N SER A 41 -33.61 -29.47 70.51
CA SER A 41 -34.79 -30.30 70.24
C SER A 41 -34.37 -31.65 69.65
N THR A 42 -34.46 -32.65 70.52
CA THR A 42 -34.38 -34.08 70.22
C THR A 42 -35.50 -34.48 69.25
N SER A 43 -35.17 -35.00 68.06
CA SER A 43 -36.09 -35.79 67.22
C SER A 43 -35.31 -36.59 66.16
N GLU A 44 -35.32 -37.90 66.37
CA GLU A 44 -35.31 -39.00 65.39
C GLU A 44 -34.55 -38.86 64.05
N LEU A 45 -33.48 -39.65 63.96
CA LEU A 45 -33.17 -40.58 62.86
C LEU A 45 -34.02 -40.43 61.59
N HIS A 46 -33.46 -39.75 60.59
CA HIS A 46 -33.69 -40.11 59.19
C HIS A 46 -32.41 -39.85 58.38
N ILE A 47 -31.70 -40.92 58.03
CA ILE A 47 -30.61 -40.90 57.05
C ILE A 47 -31.23 -40.61 55.68
N PRO A 48 -30.91 -39.49 55.01
CA PRO A 48 -31.25 -39.32 53.60
C PRO A 48 -30.27 -40.14 52.76
N PRO A 49 -30.73 -40.78 51.67
CA PRO A 49 -29.88 -41.64 50.87
C PRO A 49 -28.75 -40.84 50.23
N SER A 50 -27.53 -41.38 50.33
CA SER A 50 -26.35 -40.93 49.59
C SER A 50 -26.68 -40.86 48.09
N ASN A 51 -26.97 -39.67 47.61
CA ASN A 51 -27.15 -39.39 46.19
C ASN A 51 -25.77 -39.42 45.53
N ASN A 52 -25.38 -40.60 45.06
CA ASN A 52 -24.09 -40.88 44.40
C ASN A 52 -23.99 -40.23 42.99
N ASN A 53 -24.18 -38.92 42.90
CA ASN A 53 -23.93 -38.15 41.67
C ASN A 53 -22.50 -37.60 41.59
N HIS A 54 -21.55 -38.13 42.36
CA HIS A 54 -20.15 -37.80 42.13
C HIS A 54 -19.72 -38.53 40.85
N PRO A 55 -19.32 -37.82 39.77
CA PRO A 55 -18.92 -38.46 38.52
C PRO A 55 -17.83 -39.48 38.81
N SER A 56 -17.96 -40.69 38.29
CA SER A 56 -16.95 -41.72 38.51
C SER A 56 -15.62 -41.29 37.87
N ILE A 57 -14.49 -41.80 38.35
CA ILE A 57 -13.16 -41.49 37.77
C ILE A 57 -13.15 -41.79 36.25
N LYS A 58 -13.89 -42.81 35.81
CA LYS A 58 -14.05 -43.17 34.40
C LYS A 58 -14.77 -42.08 33.61
N ASP A 59 -15.83 -41.49 34.16
CA ASP A 59 -16.57 -40.41 33.51
C ASP A 59 -15.73 -39.14 33.42
N GLN A 60 -14.94 -38.86 34.46
CA GLN A 60 -14.01 -37.73 34.47
C GLN A 60 -12.85 -37.91 33.48
N LEU A 61 -12.31 -39.12 33.33
CA LEU A 61 -11.29 -39.45 32.33
C LEU A 61 -11.82 -39.33 30.90
N LEU A 62 -13.07 -39.75 30.67
CA LEU A 62 -13.75 -39.57 29.38
C LEU A 62 -13.96 -38.09 29.06
N ALA A 63 -14.36 -37.29 30.03
CA ALA A 63 -14.50 -35.83 29.88
C ALA A 63 -13.15 -35.16 29.56
N LEU A 64 -12.07 -35.57 30.25
CA LEU A 64 -10.72 -35.05 29.98
C LEU A 64 -10.26 -35.42 28.56
N LEU A 65 -10.47 -36.67 28.13
CA LEU A 65 -10.12 -37.14 26.79
C LEU A 65 -10.91 -36.43 25.69
N GLN A 66 -12.19 -36.14 25.94
CA GLN A 66 -13.01 -35.34 25.03
C GLN A 66 -12.51 -33.90 24.92
N LEU A 67 -12.06 -33.28 26.02
CA LEU A 67 -11.47 -31.95 25.96
C LEU A 67 -10.17 -31.94 25.17
N LEU A 68 -9.25 -32.86 25.46
CA LEU A 68 -7.96 -32.98 24.77
C LEU A 68 -8.12 -33.21 23.24
N ARG A 69 -9.23 -33.80 22.81
CA ARG A 69 -9.55 -34.02 21.39
C ARG A 69 -10.09 -32.79 20.64
N GLN A 70 -10.48 -31.72 21.34
CA GLN A 70 -11.09 -30.53 20.72
C GLN A 70 -10.10 -29.64 19.94
N GLY A 71 -8.82 -30.04 19.87
CA GLY A 71 -7.79 -29.35 19.11
C GLY A 71 -7.06 -28.29 19.94
N THR A 72 -5.78 -28.11 19.65
CA THR A 72 -4.87 -27.32 20.48
C THR A 72 -5.25 -25.85 20.58
N SER A 73 -5.85 -25.25 19.55
CA SER A 73 -6.19 -23.81 19.59
C SER A 73 -7.31 -23.48 20.58
N LEU A 74 -8.33 -24.34 20.71
CA LEU A 74 -9.46 -24.15 21.63
C LEU A 74 -9.05 -24.42 23.09
N LEU A 75 -8.15 -25.40 23.27
CA LEU A 75 -7.53 -25.72 24.56
C LEU A 75 -6.72 -24.57 25.15
N LEU A 76 -6.02 -23.87 24.26
CA LEU A 76 -5.14 -22.76 24.58
C LEU A 76 -5.91 -21.49 24.99
N GLU A 77 -7.17 -21.37 24.57
CA GLU A 77 -8.05 -20.24 24.87
C GLU A 77 -8.74 -20.38 26.25
N ASN A 78 -9.05 -21.60 26.67
CA ASN A 78 -9.65 -21.86 27.99
C ASN A 78 -9.10 -23.14 28.63
N VAL A 79 -8.02 -23.00 29.40
CA VAL A 79 -7.31 -24.12 30.03
C VAL A 79 -7.95 -24.60 31.34
N GLU A 80 -8.82 -23.79 31.94
CA GLU A 80 -9.43 -24.06 33.26
C GLU A 80 -10.16 -25.41 33.37
N PRO A 81 -11.00 -25.81 32.40
CA PRO A 81 -11.72 -27.08 32.50
C PRO A 81 -10.79 -28.29 32.49
N ILE A 82 -9.68 -28.24 31.74
CA ILE A 82 -8.63 -29.27 31.78
C ILE A 82 -7.92 -29.28 33.12
N GLN A 83 -7.48 -28.12 33.61
CA GLN A 83 -6.76 -28.05 34.88
C GLN A 83 -7.62 -28.52 36.06
N ARG A 84 -8.93 -28.20 36.04
CA ARG A 84 -9.89 -28.63 37.06
C ARG A 84 -10.08 -30.15 37.06
N LEU A 85 -10.41 -30.73 35.90
CA LEU A 85 -10.59 -32.18 35.75
C LEU A 85 -9.29 -32.93 36.08
N PHE A 86 -8.15 -32.41 35.62
CA PHE A 86 -6.86 -32.99 35.93
C PHE A 86 -6.60 -33.04 37.45
N ARG A 87 -6.84 -31.94 38.15
CA ARG A 87 -6.64 -31.84 39.60
C ARG A 87 -7.55 -32.79 40.39
N GLN A 88 -8.78 -32.97 39.94
CA GLN A 88 -9.76 -33.90 40.53
C GLN A 88 -9.35 -35.36 40.36
N ILE A 89 -8.81 -35.72 39.19
CA ILE A 89 -8.44 -37.11 38.90
C ILE A 89 -7.04 -37.44 39.48
N ARG A 90 -6.16 -36.44 39.62
CA ARG A 90 -4.74 -36.57 40.00
C ARG A 90 -4.48 -37.43 41.23
N THR A 91 -5.32 -37.37 42.25
CA THR A 91 -5.17 -38.14 43.50
C THR A 91 -5.41 -39.65 43.33
N HIS A 92 -5.97 -40.06 42.19
CA HIS A 92 -6.34 -41.43 41.87
C HIS A 92 -5.49 -42.06 40.76
N LEU A 93 -4.49 -41.33 40.25
CA LEU A 93 -3.64 -41.80 39.16
C LEU A 93 -2.37 -42.47 39.68
N THR A 94 -1.96 -43.57 39.03
CA THR A 94 -0.68 -44.24 39.32
C THR A 94 0.49 -43.36 38.91
N ASN A 95 1.66 -43.55 39.55
CA ASN A 95 2.88 -42.79 39.25
C ASN A 95 3.29 -42.88 37.76
N GLU A 96 3.04 -44.02 37.11
CA GLU A 96 3.27 -44.24 35.68
C GLU A 96 2.35 -43.37 34.80
N LEU A 97 1.07 -43.23 35.17
CA LEU A 97 0.11 -42.40 34.47
C LEU A 97 0.33 -40.90 34.74
N MET A 98 0.78 -40.55 35.95
CA MET A 98 1.27 -39.20 36.27
C MET A 98 2.49 -38.81 35.43
N ALA A 99 3.45 -39.73 35.26
CA ALA A 99 4.59 -39.52 34.35
C ALA A 99 4.14 -39.35 32.89
N SER A 100 3.09 -40.08 32.48
CA SER A 100 2.48 -39.98 31.14
C SER A 100 1.74 -38.65 30.90
N LEU A 101 1.40 -37.91 31.97
CA LEU A 101 0.69 -36.62 31.94
C LEU A 101 1.61 -35.41 32.13
N THR A 102 2.90 -35.64 32.38
CA THR A 102 3.98 -34.65 32.25
C THR A 102 3.95 -33.83 30.95
N PRO A 103 3.55 -34.40 29.78
CA PRO A 103 3.36 -33.63 28.55
C PRO A 103 2.35 -32.47 28.66
N THR A 104 1.37 -32.51 29.57
CA THR A 104 0.41 -31.42 29.75
C THR A 104 1.06 -30.17 30.37
N GLY A 105 2.02 -30.34 31.29
CA GLY A 105 2.83 -29.24 31.81
C GLY A 105 3.80 -28.67 30.77
N LEU A 106 4.31 -29.52 29.87
CA LEU A 106 5.11 -29.10 28.71
C LEU A 106 4.29 -28.27 27.71
N ILE A 107 3.01 -28.59 27.49
CA ILE A 107 2.11 -27.82 26.61
C ILE A 107 1.90 -26.39 27.16
N GLU A 108 1.71 -26.25 28.48
CA GLU A 108 1.58 -24.94 29.13
C GLU A 108 2.89 -24.15 29.05
N SER A 109 4.04 -24.81 29.25
CA SER A 109 5.37 -24.21 29.12
C SER A 109 5.63 -23.64 27.71
N HIS A 110 5.23 -24.35 26.65
CA HIS A 110 5.43 -23.90 25.26
C HIS A 110 4.36 -22.92 24.77
N TYR A 111 3.31 -22.64 25.55
CA TYR A 111 2.22 -21.77 25.14
C TYR A 111 2.70 -20.36 24.74
N SER A 112 3.53 -19.76 25.59
CA SER A 112 4.07 -18.42 25.36
C SER A 112 4.95 -18.34 24.09
N GLU A 113 5.73 -19.40 23.83
CA GLU A 113 6.58 -19.51 22.64
C GLU A 113 5.74 -19.65 21.37
N VAL A 114 4.69 -20.46 21.41
CA VAL A 114 3.76 -20.64 20.28
C VAL A 114 3.04 -19.33 19.97
N GLN A 115 2.59 -18.58 20.97
CA GLN A 115 1.94 -17.27 20.74
C GLN A 115 2.93 -16.24 20.16
N ARG A 116 4.17 -16.22 20.66
CA ARG A 116 5.23 -15.37 20.09
C ARG A 116 5.53 -15.75 18.65
N ALA A 117 5.61 -17.05 18.35
CA ALA A 117 5.83 -17.55 17.00
C ALA A 117 4.68 -17.17 16.05
N LYS A 118 3.43 -17.32 16.49
CA LYS A 118 2.24 -16.88 15.74
C LYS A 118 2.30 -15.39 15.41
N LYS A 119 2.58 -14.54 16.41
CA LYS A 119 2.73 -13.10 16.20
C LYS A 119 3.87 -12.79 15.21
N SER A 120 5.04 -13.41 15.41
CA SER A 120 6.19 -13.21 14.52
C SER A 120 5.89 -13.62 13.06
N ILE A 121 5.08 -14.66 12.83
CA ILE A 121 4.64 -15.04 11.49
C ILE A 121 3.81 -13.91 10.87
N VAL A 122 2.83 -13.36 11.60
CA VAL A 122 1.98 -12.26 11.10
C VAL A 122 2.82 -11.02 10.80
N ASP A 123 3.70 -10.62 11.72
CA ASP A 123 4.56 -9.46 11.57
C ASP A 123 5.47 -9.59 10.33
N ARG A 124 6.07 -10.78 10.13
CA ARG A 124 6.89 -11.06 8.93
C ARG A 124 6.07 -11.05 7.64
N CYS A 125 4.86 -11.62 7.65
CA CYS A 125 3.96 -11.57 6.50
C CYS A 125 3.62 -10.12 6.12
N GLN A 126 3.31 -9.28 7.10
CA GLN A 126 3.03 -7.86 6.87
C GLN A 126 4.26 -7.11 6.34
N ALA A 127 5.43 -7.34 6.93
CA ALA A 127 6.68 -6.73 6.48
C ALA A 127 7.02 -7.13 5.04
N ASN A 128 6.82 -8.40 4.67
CA ASN A 128 7.03 -8.87 3.31
C ASN A 128 6.07 -8.22 2.31
N ALA A 129 4.79 -8.07 2.65
CA ALA A 129 3.82 -7.38 1.80
C ALA A 129 4.18 -5.90 1.58
N GLN A 130 4.68 -5.23 2.61
CA GLN A 130 5.20 -3.86 2.48
C GLN A 130 6.45 -3.81 1.59
N LEU A 131 7.38 -4.75 1.77
CA LEU A 131 8.58 -4.85 0.94
C LEU A 131 8.22 -5.07 -0.54
N ASP A 132 7.26 -5.93 -0.85
CA ASP A 132 6.81 -6.16 -2.22
C ASP A 132 6.16 -4.92 -2.83
N THR A 133 5.39 -4.17 -2.03
CA THR A 133 4.82 -2.88 -2.45
C THR A 133 5.92 -1.87 -2.77
N VAL A 134 6.94 -1.77 -1.93
CA VAL A 134 8.09 -0.86 -2.16
C VAL A 134 8.87 -1.28 -3.40
N LYS A 135 9.12 -2.59 -3.59
CA LYS A 135 9.78 -3.11 -4.80
C LYS A 135 8.99 -2.80 -6.07
N LEU A 136 7.66 -2.88 -6.02
CA LEU A 136 6.81 -2.53 -7.14
C LEU A 136 6.92 -1.05 -7.50
N LYS A 137 6.82 -0.16 -6.50
CA LYS A 137 7.01 1.29 -6.69
C LYS A 137 8.39 1.63 -7.23
N ALA A 138 9.44 0.95 -6.76
CA ALA A 138 10.80 1.14 -7.27
C ALA A 138 10.90 0.82 -8.77
N LYS A 139 10.25 -0.26 -9.23
CA LYS A 139 10.19 -0.62 -10.65
C LYS A 139 9.42 0.42 -11.48
N GLU A 140 8.29 0.90 -10.96
CA GLU A 140 7.49 1.94 -11.62
C GLU A 140 8.28 3.24 -11.79
N LEU A 141 8.92 3.72 -10.72
CA LEU A 141 9.75 4.91 -10.76
C LEU A 141 10.94 4.77 -11.73
N MET A 142 11.52 3.57 -11.83
CA MET A 142 12.60 3.30 -12.78
C MET A 142 12.13 3.42 -14.23
N LEU A 143 10.93 2.94 -14.56
CA LEU A 143 10.33 3.09 -15.89
C LEU A 143 10.03 4.56 -16.21
N GLU A 144 9.54 5.32 -15.24
CA GLU A 144 9.25 6.75 -15.42
C GLU A 144 10.54 7.55 -15.61
N LEU A 145 11.60 7.22 -14.86
CA LEU A 145 12.92 7.82 -15.05
C LEU A 145 13.46 7.58 -16.46
N ASP A 146 13.35 6.36 -16.97
CA ASP A 146 13.74 6.04 -18.35
C ASP A 146 12.92 6.82 -19.38
N ARG A 147 11.62 6.99 -19.14
CA ARG A 147 10.73 7.77 -20.01
C ARG A 147 11.15 9.24 -20.06
N VAL A 148 11.39 9.84 -18.90
CA VAL A 148 11.82 11.23 -18.78
C VAL A 148 13.20 11.42 -19.41
N ASN A 149 14.14 10.51 -19.18
CA ASN A 149 15.47 10.56 -19.81
C ASN A 149 15.39 10.51 -21.34
N LYS A 150 14.52 9.69 -21.92
CA LYS A 150 14.28 9.65 -23.37
C LYS A 150 13.71 10.98 -23.89
N ALA A 151 12.78 11.59 -23.15
CA ALA A 151 12.21 12.89 -23.51
C ALA A 151 13.28 14.01 -23.46
N ILE A 152 14.14 13.99 -22.44
CA ILE A 152 15.27 14.92 -22.32
C ILE A 152 16.22 14.76 -23.52
N ALA A 153 16.61 13.52 -23.86
CA ALA A 153 17.49 13.26 -25.00
C ALA A 153 16.89 13.78 -26.33
N LYS A 154 15.58 13.60 -26.53
CA LYS A 154 14.88 14.13 -27.71
C LYS A 154 14.92 15.66 -27.76
N ALA A 155 14.64 16.32 -26.63
CA ALA A 155 14.66 17.77 -26.53
C ALA A 155 16.07 18.33 -26.74
N GLN A 156 17.09 17.66 -26.20
CA GLN A 156 18.50 17.99 -26.44
C GLN A 156 18.87 17.84 -27.92
N GLY A 157 18.37 16.80 -28.60
CA GLY A 157 18.54 16.63 -30.05
C GLY A 157 18.03 17.85 -30.83
N TRP A 158 16.77 18.24 -30.61
CA TRP A 158 16.23 19.45 -31.23
C TRP A 158 17.03 20.71 -30.89
N LEU A 159 17.51 20.83 -29.63
CA LEU A 159 18.31 21.97 -29.20
C LEU A 159 19.62 22.08 -29.99
N ASN A 160 20.25 20.93 -30.26
CA ASN A 160 21.48 20.85 -31.04
C ASN A 160 21.26 21.11 -32.54
N ASP A 161 20.07 20.81 -33.06
CA ASP A 161 19.72 21.02 -34.47
C ASP A 161 19.35 22.49 -34.78
N TYR A 162 18.84 23.26 -33.80
CA TYR A 162 18.42 24.65 -34.00
C TYR A 162 19.50 25.56 -34.61
N PRO A 163 20.77 25.57 -34.14
CA PRO A 163 21.82 26.38 -34.75
C PRO A 163 22.00 26.12 -36.24
N ILE A 164 21.90 24.86 -36.68
CA ILE A 164 22.03 24.45 -38.08
C ILE A 164 20.84 25.00 -38.88
N ALA A 165 19.61 24.76 -38.41
CA ALA A 165 18.40 25.25 -39.07
C ALA A 165 18.36 26.78 -39.17
N ILE A 166 18.78 27.49 -38.11
CA ILE A 166 18.90 28.96 -38.12
C ILE A 166 19.93 29.40 -39.16
N GLN A 167 21.07 28.73 -39.27
CA GLN A 167 22.10 29.07 -40.24
C GLN A 167 21.62 28.86 -41.68
N GLU A 168 20.89 27.78 -41.96
CA GLU A 168 20.28 27.52 -43.26
C GLU A 168 19.26 28.60 -43.62
N LYS A 169 18.35 28.93 -42.71
CA LYS A 169 17.38 30.01 -42.93
C LYS A 169 18.02 31.38 -43.13
N LYS A 170 19.12 31.67 -42.43
CA LYS A 170 19.92 32.89 -42.68
C LYS A 170 20.51 32.89 -44.10
N LYS A 171 21.01 31.76 -44.59
CA LYS A 171 21.53 31.64 -45.97
C LYS A 171 20.42 31.83 -47.01
N GLU A 172 19.26 31.18 -46.81
CA GLU A 172 18.09 31.35 -47.68
C GLU A 172 17.65 32.82 -47.75
N LEU A 173 17.56 33.50 -46.60
CA LEU A 173 17.19 34.91 -46.54
C LEU A 173 18.21 35.79 -47.27
N ALA A 174 19.52 35.57 -47.06
CA ALA A 174 20.56 36.32 -47.75
C ALA A 174 20.50 36.13 -49.27
N ALA A 175 20.24 34.91 -49.74
CA ALA A 175 20.05 34.61 -51.16
C ALA A 175 18.83 35.37 -51.73
N SER A 176 17.70 35.34 -51.01
CA SER A 176 16.49 36.05 -51.41
C SER A 176 16.70 37.57 -51.48
N ILE A 177 17.38 38.16 -50.50
CA ILE A 177 17.70 39.60 -50.51
C ILE A 177 18.59 39.94 -51.71
N ASN A 178 19.60 39.11 -52.00
CA ASN A 178 20.47 39.34 -53.14
C ASN A 178 19.72 39.22 -54.47
N GLN A 179 18.77 38.29 -54.58
CA GLN A 179 17.91 38.12 -55.74
C GLN A 179 17.02 39.35 -55.97
N VAL A 180 16.30 39.80 -54.94
CA VAL A 180 15.45 41.01 -55.03
C VAL A 180 16.29 42.23 -55.39
N ARG A 181 17.48 42.39 -54.80
CA ARG A 181 18.40 43.48 -55.13
C ARG A 181 18.88 43.41 -56.59
N HIS A 182 19.10 42.21 -57.11
CA HIS A 182 19.44 42.03 -58.52
C HIS A 182 18.27 42.44 -59.41
N GLN A 183 17.06 41.94 -59.13
CA GLN A 183 15.86 42.28 -59.89
C GLN A 183 15.60 43.79 -59.89
N HIS A 184 15.71 44.46 -58.73
CA HIS A 184 15.52 45.90 -58.63
C HIS A 184 16.51 46.69 -59.52
N ARG A 185 17.76 46.23 -59.65
CA ARG A 185 18.73 46.83 -60.58
C ARG A 185 18.42 46.62 -62.06
N GLN A 186 17.61 45.61 -62.39
CA GLN A 186 17.21 45.32 -63.78
C GLN A 186 15.91 46.04 -64.17
N ILE A 187 15.24 46.70 -63.23
CA ILE A 187 14.10 47.56 -63.55
C ILE A 187 14.67 48.84 -64.14
N ASN A 188 14.46 49.04 -65.44
CA ASN A 188 14.79 50.30 -66.10
C ASN A 188 13.76 51.37 -65.69
N ASP A 189 14.20 52.62 -65.62
CA ASP A 189 13.29 53.75 -65.50
C ASP A 189 12.29 53.73 -66.66
N ILE A 190 11.03 54.00 -66.37
CA ILE A 190 9.98 54.07 -67.39
C ILE A 190 10.36 55.20 -68.35
N PRO A 191 10.52 54.93 -69.66
CA PRO A 191 10.87 55.97 -70.60
C PRO A 191 9.68 56.92 -70.78
N GLY A 192 9.89 58.18 -70.37
CA GLY A 192 8.87 59.21 -70.36
C GLY A 192 9.06 60.10 -69.13
N SER A 193 8.71 61.37 -69.24
CA SER A 193 8.65 62.28 -68.10
C SER A 193 7.19 62.59 -67.79
N ASP A 194 6.85 62.66 -66.51
CA ASP A 194 5.52 63.11 -66.05
C ASP A 194 5.09 64.43 -66.72
N GLU A 195 6.04 65.31 -67.03
CA GLU A 195 5.81 66.58 -67.72
C GLU A 195 5.38 66.38 -69.18
N GLN A 196 6.02 65.44 -69.89
CA GLN A 196 5.66 65.11 -71.27
C GLN A 196 4.27 64.47 -71.33
N ASP A 197 3.98 63.58 -70.39
CA ASP A 197 2.68 62.91 -70.31
C ASP A 197 1.58 63.90 -69.90
N MET A 198 1.83 64.81 -68.95
CA MET A 198 0.90 65.88 -68.59
C MET A 198 0.63 66.82 -69.77
N GLN A 199 1.67 67.20 -70.52
CA GLN A 199 1.48 68.04 -71.70
C GLN A 199 0.64 67.33 -72.76
N LEU A 200 0.88 66.04 -72.99
CA LEU A 200 0.13 65.25 -73.96
C LEU A 200 -1.35 65.12 -73.59
N ILE A 201 -1.66 64.97 -72.30
CA ILE A 201 -3.04 65.00 -71.79
C ILE A 201 -3.66 66.38 -72.00
N ALA A 202 -2.95 67.46 -71.62
CA ALA A 202 -3.45 68.83 -71.77
C ALA A 202 -3.73 69.20 -73.23
N ASP A 203 -2.87 68.77 -74.16
CA ASP A 203 -3.05 68.98 -75.60
C ASP A 203 -4.33 68.30 -76.11
N VAL A 204 -4.59 67.05 -75.67
CA VAL A 204 -5.81 66.32 -76.00
C VAL A 204 -7.04 67.01 -75.42
N ASP A 205 -6.99 67.45 -74.16
CA ASP A 205 -8.08 68.19 -73.52
C ASP A 205 -8.39 69.49 -74.27
N GLN A 206 -7.34 70.19 -74.75
CA GLN A 206 -7.52 71.41 -75.54
C GLN A 206 -8.13 71.14 -76.92
N ILE A 207 -7.86 69.98 -77.54
CA ILE A 207 -8.53 69.56 -78.77
C ILE A 207 -10.02 69.30 -78.47
N CYS A 208 -10.33 68.55 -77.41
CA CYS A 208 -11.70 68.27 -77.00
C CYS A 208 -12.50 69.55 -76.75
N LEU A 209 -11.93 70.51 -76.00
CA LEU A 209 -12.59 71.78 -75.71
C LEU A 209 -12.92 72.55 -76.98
N ARG A 210 -11.98 72.63 -77.94
CA ARG A 210 -12.21 73.30 -79.22
C ARG A 210 -13.32 72.64 -80.04
N VAL A 211 -13.43 71.31 -80.01
CA VAL A 211 -14.51 70.59 -80.70
C VAL A 211 -15.85 70.86 -80.05
N VAL A 212 -15.93 70.85 -78.71
CA VAL A 212 -17.15 71.19 -77.96
C VAL A 212 -17.61 72.61 -78.31
N GLU A 213 -16.71 73.59 -78.22
CA GLU A 213 -17.02 74.99 -78.55
C GLU A 213 -17.47 75.15 -80.02
N ALA A 214 -16.91 74.39 -80.95
CA ALA A 214 -17.29 74.45 -82.36
C ALA A 214 -18.69 73.88 -82.61
N ILE A 215 -19.05 72.79 -81.91
CA ILE A 215 -20.40 72.20 -81.98
C ILE A 215 -21.43 73.14 -81.35
N GLU A 216 -21.14 73.70 -80.18
CA GLU A 216 -22.03 74.66 -79.49
C GLU A 216 -22.31 75.91 -80.33
N LYS A 217 -21.33 76.39 -81.11
CA LYS A 217 -21.52 77.52 -82.03
C LYS A 217 -22.39 77.21 -83.25
N PHE A 218 -22.56 75.93 -83.59
CA PHE A 218 -23.28 75.49 -84.78
C PHE A 218 -24.76 75.16 -84.49
N LEU A 219 -25.09 74.86 -83.23
CA LEU A 219 -26.45 74.64 -82.73
C LEU A 219 -27.15 75.97 -82.45
#